data_AF-A0A934CGY3-F1
#
_entry.id   AF-A0A934CGY3-F1
#
_cell.length_a   1.000
_cell.length_b   1.000
_cell.length_c   1.000
_cell.angle_alpha   90.00
_cell.angle_beta   90.00
_cell.angle_gamma   90.00
#
_symmetry.space_group_name_H-M   'P 1'
#
loop_
_entity.id
_entity.type
_entity.pdbx_description
1 polymer ?
#
loop_
_entity_poly.entity_id
_entity_poly.type
_entity_poly.pdbx_seq_one_letter_code
_entity_poly.pdbx_strand_id
1 'polypeptide(L)'
;MNNAQTHYGSLLGFFLFAFSALFLFIMAFFLAVSLLPAYVNTGKIATPTVIYSFSTAFLGVLVSIAAVIVLLRFLNNPLADAPVSTAFPAWQIAAAILGGGLALLVGYSFQNNEAVNWLILPLLTIPAVMLPLWTIVGLGIRGISLGPRWRTWGVLGISLTLTPFVLVVIEIVMIIGIIVLVFLYAGTQPDLVAEFKRLGTQFMFLDVETEAGAEEILKLITPFLMKPVVFIPMLVMFSLLIPLVEELIKPLVVWFFARRLDSPAQGFAFGALSGAGFAMWETFNVSGQMAEWGSILFSRIGTGLLHITTSGLMGMAIYLA
;
A
#
# COMPACT_ATOMS: atom_id res chain seq x y z
N MET A 1 34.07 25.82 13.82
CA MET A 1 32.70 25.35 14.06
C MET A 1 31.94 25.52 12.77
N ASN A 2 31.71 24.45 12.01
CA ASN A 2 30.92 24.54 10.77
C ASN A 2 29.48 24.89 11.16
N ASN A 3 28.97 26.01 10.66
CA ASN A 3 27.55 26.35 10.77
C ASN A 3 26.76 25.19 10.15
N ALA A 4 26.16 24.34 10.98
CA ALA A 4 25.30 23.27 10.53
C ALA A 4 24.08 23.92 9.87
N GLN A 5 24.11 24.01 8.54
CA GLN A 5 23.03 24.59 7.77
C GLN A 5 21.74 23.82 8.06
N THR A 6 20.73 24.55 8.52
CA THR A 6 19.40 23.99 8.82
C THR A 6 18.83 23.28 7.61
N HIS A 7 18.47 22.00 7.76
CA HIS A 7 17.94 21.20 6.66
C HIS A 7 16.41 21.31 6.55
N TYR A 8 15.92 22.38 5.92
CA TYR A 8 14.48 22.66 5.77
C TYR A 8 13.68 21.54 5.08
N GLY A 9 14.29 20.79 4.16
CA GLY A 9 13.63 19.63 3.55
C GLY A 9 13.23 18.56 4.56
N SER A 10 14.01 18.40 5.64
CA SER A 10 13.67 17.48 6.73
C SER A 10 12.56 18.01 7.63
N LEU A 11 12.41 19.33 7.76
CA LEU A 11 11.29 19.94 8.48
C LEU A 11 9.97 19.73 7.72
N LEU A 12 9.98 19.93 6.40
CA LEU A 12 8.81 19.63 5.56
C LEU A 12 8.44 18.14 5.62
N GLY A 13 9.45 17.26 5.53
CA GLY A 13 9.26 15.82 5.72
C GLY A 13 8.67 15.49 7.09
N PHE A 14 9.12 16.16 8.16
CA PHE A 14 8.56 15.98 9.51
C PHE A 14 7.07 16.31 9.54
N PHE A 15 6.65 17.46 9.01
CA PHE A 15 5.23 17.82 9.03
C PHE A 15 4.37 16.84 8.22
N LEU A 16 4.84 16.44 7.03
CA LEU A 16 4.16 15.43 6.21
C LEU A 16 3.98 14.12 6.97
N PHE A 17 5.06 13.58 7.55
CA PHE A 17 5.03 12.30 8.24
C PHE A 17 4.29 12.37 9.57
N ALA A 18 4.45 13.44 10.35
CA ALA A 18 3.74 13.62 11.62
C ALA A 18 2.23 13.74 11.40
N PHE A 19 1.80 14.51 10.41
CA PHE A 19 0.38 14.60 10.03
C PHE A 19 -0.16 13.25 9.57
N SER A 20 0.58 12.55 8.69
CA SER A 20 0.18 11.24 8.19
C SER A 20 0.10 10.19 9.30
N ALA A 21 1.06 10.16 10.21
CA ALA A 21 1.05 9.26 11.37
C ALA A 21 -0.15 9.54 12.29
N LEU A 22 -0.42 10.81 12.59
CA LEU A 22 -1.58 11.21 13.38
C LEU A 22 -2.89 10.75 12.70
N PHE A 23 -3.02 10.98 11.40
CA PHE A 23 -4.18 10.52 10.63
C PHE A 23 -4.35 9.00 10.69
N LEU A 24 -3.27 8.23 10.53
CA LEU A 24 -3.30 6.77 10.62
C LEU A 24 -3.73 6.30 12.01
N PHE A 25 -3.22 6.90 13.09
CA PHE A 25 -3.65 6.55 14.45
C PHE A 25 -5.11 6.90 14.71
N ILE A 26 -5.59 8.04 14.22
CA ILE A 26 -7.00 8.43 14.32
C ILE A 26 -7.87 7.42 13.55
N MET A 27 -7.48 7.04 12.33
CA MET A 27 -8.21 6.05 11.53
C MET A 27 -8.24 4.69 12.24
N ALA A 28 -7.10 4.21 12.75
CA ALA A 28 -7.02 2.97 13.50
C ALA A 28 -7.89 2.99 14.76
N PHE A 29 -7.93 4.12 15.48
CA PHE A 29 -8.78 4.32 16.65
C PHE A 29 -10.27 4.26 16.29
N PHE A 30 -10.70 4.96 15.24
CA PHE A 30 -12.10 4.91 14.82
C PHE A 30 -12.52 3.51 14.33
N LEU A 31 -11.65 2.80 13.61
CA LEU A 31 -11.88 1.39 13.26
C LEU A 31 -12.03 0.52 14.51
N ALA A 32 -11.19 0.70 15.52
CA ALA A 32 -11.30 -0.05 16.77
C ALA A 32 -12.60 0.27 17.54
N VAL A 33 -12.96 1.56 17.64
CA VAL A 33 -14.20 1.99 18.31
C VAL A 33 -15.44 1.51 17.56
N SER A 34 -15.40 1.41 16.22
CA SER A 34 -16.52 0.89 15.42
C SER A 34 -16.89 -0.56 15.73
N LEU A 35 -16.00 -1.30 16.38
CA LEU A 35 -16.26 -2.67 16.85
C LEU A 35 -17.23 -2.71 18.04
N LEU A 36 -17.32 -1.64 18.84
CA LEU A 36 -18.13 -1.65 20.07
C LEU A 36 -19.63 -1.81 19.78
N PRO A 37 -20.26 -1.00 18.89
CA PRO A 37 -21.67 -1.21 18.57
C PRO A 37 -21.93 -2.56 17.89
N ALA A 38 -21.02 -2.99 17.01
CA ALA A 38 -21.12 -4.28 16.33
C ALA A 38 -21.12 -5.46 17.33
N TYR A 39 -20.22 -5.41 18.31
CA TYR A 39 -20.15 -6.40 19.38
C TYR A 39 -21.38 -6.37 20.30
N VAL A 40 -21.86 -5.19 20.68
CA VAL A 40 -23.07 -5.05 21.51
C VAL A 40 -24.30 -5.64 20.81
N ASN A 41 -24.42 -5.44 19.50
CA ASN A 41 -25.59 -5.89 18.74
C ASN A 41 -25.55 -7.38 18.38
N THR A 42 -24.37 -7.93 18.10
CA THR A 42 -24.24 -9.29 17.52
C THR A 42 -23.54 -10.28 18.44
N GLY A 43 -22.86 -9.81 19.48
CA GLY A 43 -21.96 -10.61 20.33
C GLY A 43 -20.69 -11.07 19.61
N LYS A 44 -20.45 -10.66 18.36
CA LYS A 44 -19.31 -11.05 17.54
C LYS A 44 -18.37 -9.87 17.28
N ILE A 45 -17.07 -10.16 17.23
CA ILE A 45 -16.04 -9.19 16.85
C ILE A 45 -15.76 -9.38 15.36
N ALA A 46 -15.93 -8.33 14.57
CA ALA A 46 -15.59 -8.34 13.15
C ALA A 46 -14.07 -8.35 12.97
N THR A 47 -13.47 -9.54 12.85
CA THR A 47 -12.02 -9.68 12.72
C THR A 47 -11.39 -9.00 11.49
N PRO A 48 -12.06 -8.80 10.32
CA PRO A 48 -11.55 -7.91 9.27
C PRO A 48 -11.19 -6.52 9.79
N THR A 49 -12.09 -5.92 10.57
CA THR A 49 -11.95 -4.57 11.12
C THR A 49 -10.83 -4.50 12.15
N VAL A 50 -10.62 -5.57 12.94
CA VAL A 50 -9.49 -5.64 13.88
C VAL A 50 -8.17 -5.69 13.10
N ILE A 51 -8.07 -6.50 12.04
CA ILE A 51 -6.87 -6.58 11.19
C ILE A 51 -6.57 -5.21 10.57
N TYR A 52 -7.58 -4.51 10.03
CA TYR A 52 -7.40 -3.18 9.48
C TYR A 52 -6.97 -2.15 10.52
N SER A 53 -7.59 -2.13 11.69
CA SER A 53 -7.20 -1.24 12.79
C SER A 53 -5.74 -1.47 13.18
N PHE A 54 -5.34 -2.73 13.37
CA PHE A 54 -3.99 -3.08 13.80
C PHE A 54 -2.93 -2.78 12.74
N SER A 55 -3.20 -3.13 11.48
CA SER A 55 -2.31 -2.87 10.34
C SER A 55 -2.14 -1.36 10.11
N THR A 56 -3.23 -0.60 10.24
CA THR A 56 -3.22 0.88 10.14
C THR A 56 -2.40 1.51 11.27
N ALA A 57 -2.60 1.05 12.52
CA ALA A 57 -1.82 1.54 13.65
C ALA A 57 -0.32 1.23 13.47
N PHE A 58 0.01 0.04 12.97
CA PHE A 58 1.39 -0.35 12.68
C PHE A 58 2.04 0.53 11.61
N LEU A 59 1.32 0.84 10.52
CA LEU A 59 1.76 1.84 9.53
C LEU A 59 1.99 3.21 10.19
N GLY A 60 1.10 3.64 11.08
CA GLY A 60 1.26 4.85 11.89
C GLY A 60 2.57 4.86 12.71
N VAL A 61 2.95 3.72 13.29
CA VAL A 61 4.23 3.56 14.01
C VAL A 61 5.42 3.73 13.07
N LEU A 62 5.41 3.07 11.89
CA LEU A 62 6.51 3.17 10.92
C LEU A 62 6.69 4.61 10.42
N VAL A 63 5.59 5.29 10.10
CA VAL A 63 5.61 6.69 9.66
C VAL A 63 6.05 7.61 10.81
N SER A 64 5.71 7.31 12.06
CA SER A 64 6.20 8.05 13.23
C SER A 64 7.71 7.94 13.39
N ILE A 65 8.28 6.75 13.17
CA ILE A 65 9.74 6.55 13.18
C ILE A 65 10.38 7.42 12.10
N ALA A 66 9.81 7.43 10.88
CA ALA A 66 10.28 8.30 9.81
C ALA A 66 10.22 9.79 10.21
N ALA A 67 9.12 10.24 10.81
CA ALA A 67 8.93 11.60 11.30
C ALA A 67 10.01 12.00 12.33
N VAL A 68 10.25 11.14 13.32
CA VAL A 68 11.28 11.37 14.35
C VAL A 68 12.66 11.48 13.72
N ILE A 69 13.03 10.58 12.80
CA ILE A 69 14.38 10.56 12.23
C ILE A 69 14.63 11.79 11.34
N VAL A 70 13.64 12.26 10.57
CA VAL A 70 13.82 13.51 9.80
C VAL A 70 13.79 14.74 10.71
N LEU A 71 13.02 14.76 11.80
CA LEU A 71 13.10 15.82 12.81
C LEU A 71 14.49 15.88 13.45
N LEU A 72 15.07 14.73 13.79
CA LEU A 72 16.44 14.65 14.32
C LEU A 72 17.45 15.24 13.33
N ARG A 73 17.28 15.04 12.01
CA ARG A 73 18.12 15.69 10.99
C ARG A 73 17.96 17.22 11.01
N PHE A 74 16.73 17.72 11.12
CA PHE A 74 16.47 19.17 11.23
C PHE A 74 17.12 19.78 12.49
N LEU A 75 17.11 19.04 13.60
CA LEU A 75 17.74 19.41 14.86
C LEU A 75 19.26 19.17 14.88
N ASN A 76 19.88 18.83 13.75
CA ASN A 76 21.31 18.52 13.61
C ASN A 76 21.80 17.42 14.57
N ASN A 77 20.94 16.46 14.92
CA ASN A 77 21.31 15.34 15.79
C ASN A 77 22.09 14.28 14.98
N PRO A 78 23.28 13.84 15.45
CA PRO A 78 24.14 12.90 14.73
C PRO A 78 23.50 11.52 14.51
N LEU A 79 22.48 11.14 15.29
CA LEU A 79 21.74 9.88 15.09
C LEU A 79 21.06 9.82 13.71
N ALA A 80 20.69 10.97 13.14
CA ALA A 80 20.07 11.03 11.83
C ALA A 80 21.07 10.77 10.69
N ASP A 81 22.35 11.08 10.92
CA ASP A 81 23.43 10.92 9.94
C ASP A 81 24.16 9.57 10.05
N ALA A 82 23.84 8.78 11.08
CA ALA A 82 24.37 7.43 11.20
C ALA A 82 24.00 6.58 9.96
N PRO A 83 24.92 5.75 9.46
CA PRO A 83 24.65 4.90 8.31
C PRO A 83 23.61 3.83 8.62
N VAL A 84 22.88 3.41 7.59
CA VAL A 84 22.03 2.20 7.65
C VAL A 84 22.83 1.01 7.19
N SER A 85 22.87 -0.05 8.00
CA SER A 85 23.50 -1.30 7.59
C SER A 85 22.64 -1.99 6.53
N THR A 86 23.26 -2.32 5.40
CA THR A 86 22.68 -3.19 4.36
C THR A 86 23.35 -4.57 4.34
N ALA A 87 24.05 -4.92 5.42
CA ALA A 87 24.48 -6.28 5.64
C ALA A 87 23.27 -7.16 5.92
N PHE A 88 23.11 -8.22 5.13
CA PHE A 88 22.00 -9.16 5.25
C PHE A 88 22.52 -10.61 5.33
N PRO A 89 23.02 -11.03 6.52
CA PRO A 89 23.61 -12.36 6.71
C PRO A 89 22.58 -13.48 6.61
N ALA A 90 23.06 -14.70 6.34
CA ALA A 90 22.22 -15.89 6.13
C ALA A 90 21.24 -16.17 7.28
N TRP A 91 21.60 -15.88 8.53
CA TRP A 91 20.70 -16.08 9.67
C TRP A 91 19.50 -15.13 9.65
N GLN A 92 19.63 -13.91 9.14
CA GLN A 92 18.50 -12.98 9.01
C GLN A 92 17.54 -13.45 7.93
N ILE A 93 18.08 -13.93 6.80
CA ILE A 93 17.30 -14.54 5.72
C ILE A 93 16.53 -15.75 6.26
N ALA A 94 17.20 -16.67 6.95
CA ALA A 94 16.57 -17.86 7.53
C ALA A 94 15.50 -17.48 8.57
N ALA A 95 15.79 -16.56 9.48
CA ALA A 95 14.83 -16.10 10.49
C ALA A 95 13.60 -15.43 9.87
N ALA A 96 13.79 -14.64 8.81
CA ALA A 96 12.68 -13.96 8.14
C ALA A 96 11.79 -14.93 7.35
N ILE A 97 12.39 -15.86 6.60
CA ILE A 97 11.65 -16.90 5.86
C ILE A 97 10.88 -17.80 6.82
N LEU A 98 11.55 -18.29 7.87
CA LEU A 98 10.91 -19.16 8.87
C LEU A 98 9.84 -18.41 9.67
N GLY A 99 10.11 -17.17 10.08
CA GLY A 99 9.15 -16.36 10.84
C GLY A 99 7.93 -15.97 10.01
N GLY A 100 8.12 -15.53 8.76
CA GLY A 100 7.04 -15.19 7.84
C GLY A 100 6.21 -16.42 7.44
N GLY A 101 6.89 -17.53 7.13
CA GLY A 101 6.24 -18.81 6.86
C GLY A 101 5.45 -19.33 8.06
N LEU A 102 6.00 -19.26 9.27
CA LEU A 102 5.30 -19.65 10.49
C LEU A 102 4.09 -18.75 10.75
N ALA A 103 4.20 -17.44 10.55
CA ALA A 103 3.07 -16.53 10.70
C ALA A 103 1.92 -16.87 9.74
N LEU A 104 2.23 -17.16 8.47
CA LEU A 104 1.24 -17.60 7.49
C LEU A 104 0.61 -18.95 7.86
N LEU A 105 1.42 -19.94 8.23
CA LEU A 105 0.94 -21.28 8.58
C LEU A 105 0.04 -21.27 9.82
N VAL A 106 0.45 -20.55 10.87
CA VAL A 106 -0.36 -20.41 12.08
C VAL A 106 -1.62 -19.61 11.77
N GLY A 107 -1.53 -18.49 11.06
CA GLY A 107 -2.70 -17.69 10.70
C GLY A 107 -3.71 -18.49 9.87
N TYR A 108 -3.25 -19.20 8.84
CA TYR A 108 -4.09 -20.07 8.02
C TYR A 108 -4.79 -21.17 8.84
N SER A 109 -4.10 -21.75 9.82
CA SER A 109 -4.67 -22.79 10.69
C SER A 109 -5.78 -22.27 11.61
N PHE A 110 -5.73 -20.99 11.99
CA PHE A 110 -6.68 -20.37 12.93
C PHE A 110 -7.70 -19.43 12.28
N GLN A 111 -7.62 -19.18 10.96
CA GLN A 111 -8.48 -18.19 10.30
C GLN A 111 -9.98 -18.49 10.42
N ASN A 112 -10.35 -19.78 10.41
CA ASN A 112 -11.73 -20.26 10.53
C ASN A 112 -12.19 -20.44 11.99
N ASN A 113 -11.33 -20.18 12.97
CA ASN A 113 -11.68 -20.31 14.39
C ASN A 113 -12.19 -18.97 14.93
N GLU A 114 -13.52 -18.76 14.88
CA GLU A 114 -14.18 -17.52 15.31
C GLU A 114 -13.87 -17.11 16.77
N ALA A 115 -13.51 -18.07 17.65
CA ALA A 115 -13.22 -17.77 19.05
C ALA A 115 -11.92 -16.96 19.23
N VAL A 116 -10.94 -17.16 18.35
CA VAL A 116 -9.57 -16.64 18.53
C VAL A 116 -9.01 -15.88 17.33
N ASN A 117 -9.62 -15.99 16.14
CA ASN A 117 -9.08 -15.38 14.91
C ASN A 117 -8.92 -13.85 15.04
N TRP A 118 -9.82 -13.19 15.75
CA TRP A 118 -9.82 -11.74 15.98
C TRP A 118 -8.63 -11.27 16.81
N LEU A 119 -8.02 -12.16 17.60
CA LEU A 119 -6.83 -11.86 18.39
C LEU A 119 -5.55 -12.27 17.65
N ILE A 120 -5.56 -13.45 17.02
CA ILE A 120 -4.37 -14.05 16.42
C ILE A 120 -4.03 -13.40 15.07
N LEU A 121 -5.00 -13.24 14.17
CA LEU A 121 -4.74 -12.80 12.81
C LEU A 121 -4.16 -11.38 12.71
N PRO A 122 -4.64 -10.36 13.46
CA PRO A 122 -4.05 -9.03 13.40
C PRO A 122 -2.56 -9.03 13.80
N LEU A 123 -2.20 -9.82 14.81
CA LEU A 123 -0.82 -9.95 15.28
C LEU A 123 0.07 -10.67 14.26
N LEU A 124 -0.44 -11.73 13.62
CA LEU A 124 0.31 -12.49 12.62
C LEU A 124 0.38 -11.82 11.24
N THR A 125 -0.55 -10.92 10.94
CA THR A 125 -0.55 -10.13 9.69
C THR A 125 0.73 -9.31 9.57
N ILE A 126 1.21 -8.71 10.67
CA ILE A 126 2.43 -7.90 10.65
C ILE A 126 3.66 -8.70 10.19
N PRO A 127 4.09 -9.81 10.85
CA PRO A 127 5.21 -10.61 10.39
C PRO A 127 4.96 -11.30 9.05
N ALA A 128 3.72 -11.71 8.74
CA ALA A 128 3.36 -12.31 7.46
C ALA A 128 3.59 -11.35 6.27
N VAL A 129 3.42 -10.05 6.48
CA VAL A 129 3.68 -9.01 5.47
C VAL A 129 5.13 -8.53 5.53
N MET A 130 5.61 -8.17 6.72
CA MET A 130 6.90 -7.49 6.89
C MET A 130 8.09 -8.38 6.58
N LEU A 131 8.09 -9.64 7.02
CA LEU A 131 9.27 -10.49 6.90
C LEU A 131 9.58 -10.91 5.46
N PRO A 132 8.60 -11.28 4.61
CA PRO A 132 8.85 -11.51 3.20
C PRO A 132 9.38 -10.27 2.48
N LEU A 133 8.73 -9.11 2.66
CA LEU A 133 9.16 -7.85 2.03
C LEU A 133 10.56 -7.43 2.50
N TRP A 134 10.85 -7.55 3.79
CA TRP A 134 12.17 -7.29 4.36
C TRP A 134 13.24 -8.20 3.78
N THR A 135 12.92 -9.49 3.56
CA THR A 135 13.83 -10.45 2.93
C THR A 135 14.13 -10.06 1.48
N ILE A 136 13.10 -9.73 0.71
CA ILE A 136 13.24 -9.36 -0.71
C ILE A 136 14.10 -8.09 -0.84
N VAL A 137 13.80 -7.05 -0.07
CA VAL A 137 14.59 -5.81 -0.06
C VAL A 137 16.02 -6.09 0.40
N GLY A 138 16.17 -6.79 1.53
CA GLY A 138 17.48 -7.07 2.14
C GLY A 138 18.41 -7.84 1.20
N LEU A 139 17.87 -8.78 0.42
CA LEU A 139 18.61 -9.47 -0.65
C LEU A 139 18.93 -8.54 -1.81
N GLY A 140 17.96 -7.74 -2.28
CA GLY A 140 18.12 -6.86 -3.42
C GLY A 140 19.14 -5.74 -3.22
N ILE A 141 19.25 -5.20 -2.01
CA ILE A 141 20.13 -4.05 -1.72
C ILE A 141 21.40 -4.44 -0.94
N ARG A 142 21.68 -5.73 -0.79
CA ARG A 142 22.75 -6.24 0.05
C ARG A 142 24.10 -5.64 -0.36
N GLY A 143 24.76 -4.96 0.59
CA GLY A 143 26.07 -4.33 0.37
C GLY A 143 26.02 -3.01 -0.42
N ILE A 144 24.85 -2.49 -0.74
CA ILE A 144 24.68 -1.17 -1.36
C ILE A 144 24.52 -0.12 -0.26
N SER A 145 25.20 1.02 -0.38
CA SER A 145 25.08 2.11 0.61
C SER A 145 23.78 2.91 0.41
N LEU A 146 22.94 2.95 1.43
CA LEU A 146 21.76 3.83 1.51
C LEU A 146 22.07 5.21 2.08
N GLY A 147 23.34 5.47 2.44
CA GLY A 147 23.76 6.69 3.11
C GLY A 147 23.14 6.85 4.52
N PRO A 148 22.90 8.10 4.96
CA PRO A 148 22.43 8.37 6.32
C PRO A 148 20.97 7.93 6.54
N ARG A 149 20.65 7.57 7.79
CA ARG A 149 19.31 7.13 8.23
C ARG A 149 18.18 8.06 7.78
N TRP A 150 18.36 9.37 7.86
CA TRP A 150 17.30 10.30 7.45
C TRP A 150 16.92 10.19 5.97
N ARG A 151 17.85 9.82 5.08
CA ARG A 151 17.52 9.57 3.67
C ARG A 151 16.71 8.28 3.54
N THR A 152 17.18 7.21 4.17
CA THR A 152 16.51 5.89 4.12
C THR A 152 15.07 5.98 4.67
N TRP A 153 14.91 6.55 5.86
CA TRP A 153 13.60 6.72 6.49
C TRP A 153 12.75 7.78 5.81
N GLY A 154 13.35 8.80 5.20
CA GLY A 154 12.64 9.74 4.34
C GLY A 154 12.04 9.08 3.10
N VAL A 155 12.81 8.18 2.46
CA VAL A 155 12.33 7.41 1.31
C VAL A 155 11.18 6.50 1.70
N LEU A 156 11.36 5.72 2.77
CA LEU A 156 10.30 4.84 3.26
C LEU A 156 9.06 5.65 3.69
N GLY A 157 9.24 6.77 4.40
CA GLY A 157 8.17 7.64 4.85
C GLY A 157 7.34 8.22 3.69
N ILE A 158 7.99 8.74 2.64
CA ILE A 158 7.29 9.24 1.43
C ILE A 158 6.54 8.08 0.74
N SER A 159 7.16 6.92 0.66
CA SER A 159 6.60 5.75 -0.01
C SER A 159 5.40 5.14 0.72
N LEU A 160 5.30 5.35 2.04
CA LEU A 160 4.17 4.95 2.87
C LEU A 160 3.07 6.02 2.97
N THR A 161 3.30 7.23 2.47
CA THR A 161 2.39 8.38 2.66
C THR A 161 2.02 9.05 1.35
N LEU A 162 2.91 9.89 0.83
CA LEU A 162 2.68 10.70 -0.36
C LEU A 162 2.53 9.84 -1.62
N THR A 163 3.33 8.77 -1.78
CA THR A 163 3.25 7.91 -2.98
C THR A 163 1.86 7.26 -3.13
N PRO A 164 1.31 6.56 -2.12
CA PRO A 164 -0.06 6.04 -2.21
C PRO A 164 -1.12 7.13 -2.38
N PHE A 165 -0.97 8.27 -1.71
CA PHE A 165 -1.90 9.38 -1.85
C PHE A 165 -1.97 9.91 -3.29
N VAL A 166 -0.81 10.16 -3.90
CA VAL A 166 -0.72 10.62 -5.29
C VAL A 166 -1.30 9.57 -6.24
N LEU A 167 -1.03 8.28 -6.00
CA LEU A 167 -1.56 7.21 -6.82
C LEU A 167 -3.07 7.11 -6.77
N VAL A 168 -3.67 7.14 -5.57
CA VAL A 168 -5.13 7.14 -5.42
C VAL A 168 -5.76 8.36 -6.12
N VAL A 169 -5.14 9.54 -6.03
CA VAL A 169 -5.63 10.73 -6.73
C VAL A 169 -5.58 10.53 -8.25
N ILE A 170 -4.48 10.01 -8.80
CA ILE A 170 -4.36 9.76 -10.23
C ILE A 170 -5.34 8.68 -10.68
N GLU A 171 -5.50 7.60 -9.93
CA GLU A 171 -6.48 6.53 -10.18
C GLU A 171 -7.91 7.08 -10.23
N ILE A 172 -8.31 7.89 -9.25
CA ILE A 172 -9.63 8.54 -9.24
C ILE A 172 -9.81 9.42 -10.48
N VAL A 173 -8.80 10.22 -10.85
CA VAL A 173 -8.86 11.06 -12.06
C VAL A 173 -9.00 10.22 -13.32
N MET A 174 -8.24 9.12 -13.44
CA MET A 174 -8.33 8.21 -14.58
C MET A 174 -9.71 7.55 -14.68
N ILE A 175 -10.26 7.08 -13.55
CA ILE A 175 -11.60 6.49 -13.48
C ILE A 175 -12.67 7.51 -13.86
N ILE A 176 -12.62 8.73 -13.31
CA ILE A 176 -13.54 9.82 -13.69
C ILE A 176 -13.44 10.12 -15.18
N GLY A 177 -12.22 10.20 -15.72
CA GLY A 177 -11.99 10.41 -17.14
C GLY A 177 -12.68 9.35 -18.00
N ILE A 178 -12.57 8.08 -17.64
CA ILE A 178 -13.27 6.98 -18.32
C ILE A 178 -14.78 7.12 -18.22
N ILE A 179 -15.30 7.40 -17.03
CA ILE A 179 -16.75 7.56 -16.82
C ILE A 179 -17.28 8.68 -17.73
N VAL A 180 -16.59 9.81 -17.81
CA VAL A 180 -16.94 10.92 -18.70
C VAL A 180 -16.94 10.47 -20.16
N LEU A 181 -15.91 9.75 -20.61
CA LEU A 181 -15.84 9.22 -21.98
C LEU A 181 -17.00 8.25 -22.29
N VAL A 182 -17.35 7.37 -21.34
CA VAL A 182 -18.48 6.44 -21.48
C VAL A 182 -19.79 7.21 -21.60
N PHE A 183 -20.03 8.23 -20.78
CA PHE A 183 -21.24 9.04 -20.86
C PHE A 183 -21.33 9.88 -22.15
N LEU A 184 -20.21 10.45 -22.59
CA LEU A 184 -20.15 11.17 -23.87
C LEU A 184 -20.47 10.23 -25.04
N TYR A 185 -19.90 9.02 -25.04
CA TYR A 185 -20.19 8.01 -26.04
C TYR A 185 -21.66 7.55 -25.99
N ALA A 186 -22.18 7.26 -24.79
CA ALA A 186 -23.57 6.87 -24.61
C ALA A 186 -24.55 7.95 -25.09
N GLY A 187 -24.22 9.23 -24.90
CA GLY A 187 -25.01 10.35 -25.41
C GLY A 187 -25.16 10.38 -26.94
N THR A 188 -24.28 9.69 -27.68
CA THR A 188 -24.39 9.53 -29.13
C THR A 188 -25.30 8.36 -29.55
N GLN A 189 -25.74 7.51 -28.62
CA GLN A 189 -26.48 6.27 -28.86
C GLN A 189 -27.81 6.27 -28.08
N PRO A 190 -28.95 6.59 -28.70
CA PRO A 190 -30.25 6.65 -28.03
C PRO A 190 -30.64 5.36 -27.29
N ASP A 191 -30.28 4.20 -27.85
CA ASP A 191 -30.55 2.88 -27.26
C ASP A 191 -29.80 2.68 -25.93
N LEU A 192 -28.53 3.11 -25.86
CA LEU A 192 -27.73 3.01 -24.63
C LEU A 192 -28.30 3.90 -23.53
N VAL A 193 -28.79 5.09 -23.88
CA VAL A 193 -29.43 6.00 -22.92
C VAL A 193 -30.70 5.38 -22.33
N ALA A 194 -31.53 4.75 -23.17
CA ALA A 194 -32.72 4.03 -22.70
C ALA A 194 -32.35 2.87 -21.77
N GLU A 195 -31.28 2.14 -22.11
CA GLU A 195 -30.81 1.02 -21.30
C GLU A 195 -30.22 1.47 -19.94
N PHE A 196 -29.48 2.59 -19.90
CA PHE A 196 -29.02 3.18 -18.63
C PHE A 196 -30.18 3.63 -17.74
N LYS A 197 -31.24 4.21 -18.31
CA LYS A 197 -32.46 4.57 -17.54
C LYS A 197 -33.13 3.34 -16.94
N ARG A 198 -33.20 2.25 -17.72
CA ARG A 198 -33.74 0.96 -17.25
C ARG A 198 -32.92 0.40 -16.08
N LEU A 199 -31.60 0.37 -16.21
CA LEU A 199 -30.69 -0.08 -15.14
C LEU A 199 -30.82 0.79 -13.88
N GLY A 200 -30.83 2.11 -14.04
CA GLY A 200 -31.00 3.04 -12.92
C GLY A 200 -32.33 2.81 -12.17
N THR A 201 -33.40 2.48 -12.90
CA THR A 201 -34.69 2.14 -12.29
C THR A 201 -34.63 0.83 -11.52
N GLN A 202 -33.93 -0.18 -12.04
CA GLN A 202 -33.75 -1.47 -11.35
C GLN A 202 -32.92 -1.33 -10.07
N PHE A 203 -31.87 -0.50 -10.08
CA PHE A 203 -31.04 -0.27 -8.89
C PHE A 203 -31.78 0.40 -7.74
N MET A 204 -32.78 1.25 -8.01
CA MET A 204 -33.56 1.89 -6.93
C MET A 204 -34.31 0.90 -6.03
N PHE A 205 -34.52 -0.33 -6.50
CA PHE A 205 -35.24 -1.36 -5.76
C PHE A 205 -34.33 -2.43 -5.14
N LEU A 206 -33.00 -2.30 -5.30
CA LEU A 206 -32.03 -3.24 -4.77
C LEU A 206 -31.32 -2.65 -3.54
N ASP A 207 -31.25 -3.43 -2.48
CA ASP A 207 -30.50 -3.08 -1.28
C ASP A 207 -29.04 -3.54 -1.40
N VAL A 208 -28.15 -2.59 -1.69
CA VAL A 208 -26.71 -2.82 -1.89
C VAL A 208 -26.01 -3.30 -0.62
N GLU A 209 -26.61 -3.06 0.56
CA GLU A 209 -26.01 -3.45 1.84
C GLU A 209 -26.19 -4.94 2.14
N THR A 210 -27.05 -5.63 1.39
CA THR A 210 -27.27 -7.08 1.51
C THR A 210 -26.45 -7.86 0.48
N GLU A 211 -25.90 -9.02 0.89
CA GLU A 211 -25.18 -9.91 -0.04
C GLU A 211 -26.04 -10.31 -1.25
N ALA A 212 -27.33 -10.60 -1.01
CA ALA A 212 -28.27 -10.94 -2.07
C ALA A 212 -28.51 -9.78 -3.06
N GLY A 213 -28.63 -8.55 -2.56
CA GLY A 213 -28.77 -7.37 -3.41
C GLY A 213 -27.50 -7.06 -4.20
N ALA A 214 -26.32 -7.21 -3.59
CA ALA A 214 -25.04 -7.06 -4.27
C ALA A 214 -24.87 -8.11 -5.39
N GLU A 215 -25.25 -9.37 -5.15
CA GLU A 215 -25.22 -10.43 -6.17
C GLU A 215 -26.18 -10.13 -7.34
N GLU A 216 -27.39 -9.64 -7.03
CA GLU A 216 -28.37 -9.28 -8.06
C GLU A 216 -27.91 -8.09 -8.90
N ILE A 217 -27.28 -7.08 -8.27
CA ILE A 217 -26.62 -5.98 -8.98
C ILE A 217 -25.54 -6.52 -9.91
N LEU A 218 -24.69 -7.44 -9.42
CA LEU A 218 -23.64 -8.05 -10.21
C LEU A 218 -24.21 -8.76 -11.44
N LYS A 219 -25.31 -9.52 -11.29
CA LYS A 219 -26.02 -10.17 -12.40
C LYS A 219 -26.55 -9.17 -13.42
N LEU A 220 -27.06 -8.02 -12.97
CA LEU A 220 -27.57 -6.97 -13.86
C LEU A 220 -26.48 -6.26 -14.65
N ILE A 221 -25.31 -6.00 -14.04
CA ILE A 221 -24.21 -5.28 -14.70
C ILE A 221 -23.32 -6.19 -15.55
N THR A 222 -23.21 -7.49 -15.21
CA THR A 222 -22.30 -8.42 -15.88
C THR A 222 -22.47 -8.45 -17.41
N PRO A 223 -23.70 -8.50 -17.98
CA PRO A 223 -23.89 -8.46 -19.43
C PRO A 223 -23.30 -7.21 -20.10
N PHE A 224 -23.22 -6.09 -19.38
CA PHE A 224 -22.63 -4.85 -19.88
C PHE A 224 -21.12 -4.85 -19.78
N LEU A 225 -20.59 -5.33 -18.65
CA LEU A 225 -19.15 -5.48 -18.43
C LEU A 225 -18.51 -6.43 -19.43
N MET A 226 -19.26 -7.44 -19.89
CA MET A 226 -18.78 -8.43 -20.86
C MET A 226 -18.92 -7.98 -22.33
N LYS A 227 -19.54 -6.82 -22.62
CA LYS A 227 -19.53 -6.27 -23.98
C LYS A 227 -18.08 -5.90 -24.35
N PRO A 228 -17.53 -6.32 -25.51
CA PRO A 228 -16.12 -6.07 -25.86
C PRO A 228 -15.72 -4.60 -25.79
N VAL A 229 -16.63 -3.68 -26.16
CA VAL A 229 -16.43 -2.23 -26.10
C VAL A 229 -16.25 -1.68 -24.68
N VAL A 230 -16.70 -2.41 -23.65
CA VAL A 230 -16.52 -2.06 -22.24
C VAL A 230 -15.38 -2.87 -21.64
N PHE A 231 -15.38 -4.18 -21.88
CA PHE A 231 -14.40 -5.12 -21.35
C PHE A 231 -12.97 -4.77 -21.76
N ILE A 232 -12.72 -4.51 -23.05
CA ILE A 232 -11.36 -4.26 -23.56
C ILE A 232 -10.78 -2.97 -22.95
N PRO A 233 -11.47 -1.81 -22.96
CA PRO A 233 -10.95 -0.62 -22.28
C PRO A 233 -10.74 -0.81 -20.77
N MET A 234 -11.64 -1.52 -20.08
CA MET A 234 -11.43 -1.85 -18.67
C MET A 234 -10.17 -2.69 -18.46
N LEU A 235 -9.97 -3.72 -19.28
CA LEU A 235 -8.78 -4.56 -19.22
C LEU A 235 -7.50 -3.75 -19.47
N VAL A 236 -7.48 -2.90 -20.51
CA VAL A 236 -6.36 -2.00 -20.78
C VAL A 236 -6.12 -1.04 -19.61
N MET A 237 -7.17 -0.52 -18.99
CA MET A 237 -7.04 0.39 -17.86
C MET A 237 -6.40 -0.30 -16.65
N PHE A 238 -6.99 -1.40 -16.19
CA PHE A 238 -6.58 -2.07 -14.95
C PHE A 238 -5.33 -2.93 -15.11
N SER A 239 -5.07 -3.49 -16.30
CA SER A 239 -3.92 -4.37 -16.53
C SER A 239 -2.72 -3.69 -17.17
N LEU A 240 -2.88 -2.49 -17.74
CA LEU A 240 -1.79 -1.76 -18.38
C LEU A 240 -1.62 -0.34 -17.84
N LEU A 241 -2.63 0.52 -17.98
CA LEU A 241 -2.48 1.95 -17.69
C LEU A 241 -2.26 2.25 -16.20
N ILE A 242 -3.08 1.69 -15.30
CA ILE A 242 -2.90 1.81 -13.84
C ILE A 242 -1.51 1.28 -13.46
N PRO A 243 -1.14 0.03 -13.78
CA PRO A 243 0.20 -0.47 -13.47
C PRO A 243 1.34 0.40 -14.00
N LEU A 244 1.26 0.92 -15.23
CA LEU A 244 2.29 1.80 -15.78
C LEU A 244 2.44 3.10 -14.98
N VAL A 245 1.33 3.73 -14.61
CA VAL A 245 1.33 4.93 -13.78
C VAL A 245 1.87 4.60 -12.39
N GLU A 246 1.45 3.49 -11.80
CA GLU A 246 1.98 3.03 -10.52
C GLU A 246 3.48 2.84 -10.55
N GLU A 247 4.02 2.13 -11.53
CA GLU A 247 5.46 1.89 -11.65
C GLU A 247 6.26 3.17 -11.92
N LEU A 248 5.66 4.18 -12.57
CA LEU A 248 6.27 5.50 -12.77
C LEU A 248 6.35 6.32 -11.46
N ILE A 249 5.30 6.25 -10.63
CA ILE A 249 5.16 7.07 -9.42
C ILE A 249 5.73 6.37 -8.18
N LYS A 250 5.77 5.05 -8.10
CA LYS A 250 6.35 4.30 -6.97
C LYS A 250 7.72 4.85 -6.53
N PRO A 251 8.70 5.06 -7.43
CA PRO A 251 10.00 5.66 -7.08
C PRO A 251 9.96 7.21 -7.05
N LEU A 252 8.84 7.85 -6.68
CA LEU A 252 8.69 9.32 -6.61
C LEU A 252 9.84 9.99 -5.85
N VAL A 253 10.31 9.33 -4.80
CA VAL A 253 11.46 9.80 -4.02
C VAL A 253 12.72 9.88 -4.87
N VAL A 254 12.98 8.87 -5.69
CA VAL A 254 14.16 8.83 -6.56
C VAL A 254 14.15 10.02 -7.51
N TRP A 255 12.98 10.41 -8.04
CA TRP A 255 12.85 11.63 -8.83
C TRP A 255 13.28 12.90 -8.07
N PHE A 256 12.86 13.06 -6.82
CA PHE A 256 13.26 14.20 -5.99
C PHE A 256 14.74 14.22 -5.62
N PHE A 257 15.35 13.03 -5.51
CA PHE A 257 16.74 12.87 -5.08
C PHE A 257 17.70 12.50 -6.21
N ALA A 258 17.27 12.44 -7.47
CA ALA A 258 18.06 11.91 -8.60
C ALA A 258 19.46 12.52 -8.68
N ARG A 259 19.56 13.85 -8.52
CA ARG A 259 20.84 14.61 -8.55
C ARG A 259 21.72 14.44 -7.31
N ARG A 260 21.24 13.75 -6.27
CA ARG A 260 21.92 13.51 -4.99
C ARG A 260 22.27 12.04 -4.78
N LEU A 261 22.08 11.23 -5.82
CA LEU A 261 22.48 9.84 -5.86
C LEU A 261 23.94 9.72 -6.32
N ASP A 262 24.64 8.74 -5.76
CA ASP A 262 26.07 8.54 -5.96
C ASP A 262 26.36 7.51 -7.06
N SER A 263 25.38 6.65 -7.41
CA SER A 263 25.56 5.58 -8.41
C SER A 263 24.23 4.97 -8.89
N PRO A 264 24.22 4.22 -10.02
CA PRO A 264 23.03 3.48 -10.46
C PRO A 264 22.58 2.45 -9.43
N ALA A 265 23.52 1.81 -8.72
CA ALA A 265 23.22 0.86 -7.65
C ALA A 265 22.48 1.53 -6.48
N GLN A 266 22.83 2.76 -6.14
CA GLN A 266 22.11 3.52 -5.12
C GLN A 266 20.71 3.94 -5.61
N GLY A 267 20.57 4.30 -6.89
CA GLY A 267 19.26 4.49 -7.53
C GLY A 267 18.38 3.24 -7.43
N PHE A 268 18.95 2.06 -7.72
CA PHE A 268 18.29 0.78 -7.52
C PHE A 268 17.84 0.58 -6.07
N ALA A 269 18.72 0.82 -5.10
CA ALA A 269 18.42 0.58 -3.70
C ALA A 269 17.30 1.48 -3.15
N PHE A 270 17.29 2.78 -3.51
CA PHE A 270 16.18 3.67 -3.13
C PHE A 270 14.90 3.36 -3.90
N GLY A 271 15.00 2.94 -5.16
CA GLY A 271 13.87 2.43 -5.94
C GLY A 271 13.24 1.21 -5.27
N ALA A 272 14.06 0.22 -4.89
CA ALA A 272 13.62 -1.01 -4.22
C ALA A 272 12.98 -0.70 -2.85
N LEU A 273 13.56 0.22 -2.09
CA LEU A 273 12.98 0.68 -0.82
C LEU A 273 11.63 1.39 -1.02
N SER A 274 11.48 2.15 -2.12
CA SER A 274 10.21 2.81 -2.44
C SER A 274 9.13 1.79 -2.81
N GLY A 275 9.48 0.80 -3.64
CA GLY A 275 8.61 -0.32 -3.98
C GLY A 275 8.20 -1.14 -2.76
N ALA A 276 9.10 -1.33 -1.80
CA ALA A 276 8.79 -2.01 -0.54
C ALA A 276 7.81 -1.24 0.34
N GLY A 277 7.96 0.09 0.43
CA GLY A 277 7.00 0.95 1.13
C GLY A 277 5.62 0.86 0.51
N PHE A 278 5.53 0.96 -0.82
CA PHE A 278 4.25 0.82 -1.52
C PHE A 278 3.64 -0.58 -1.36
N ALA A 279 4.42 -1.65 -1.56
CA ALA A 279 3.97 -3.02 -1.40
C ALA A 279 3.45 -3.29 0.02
N MET A 280 4.07 -2.68 1.04
CA MET A 280 3.64 -2.76 2.43
C MET A 280 2.29 -2.06 2.63
N TRP A 281 2.17 -0.81 2.17
CA TRP A 281 0.93 -0.05 2.24
C TRP A 281 -0.24 -0.81 1.60
N GLU A 282 -0.04 -1.25 0.36
CA GLU A 282 -1.07 -1.92 -0.42
C GLU A 282 -1.44 -3.29 0.20
N THR A 283 -0.46 -4.05 0.69
CA THR A 283 -0.72 -5.36 1.30
C THR A 283 -1.47 -5.25 2.63
N PHE A 284 -1.14 -4.27 3.46
CA PHE A 284 -1.90 -4.00 4.68
C PHE A 284 -3.30 -3.46 4.39
N ASN A 285 -3.51 -2.78 3.26
CA ASN A 285 -4.83 -2.29 2.88
C ASN A 285 -5.79 -3.40 2.37
N VAL A 286 -5.27 -4.57 2.01
CA VAL A 286 -6.08 -5.73 1.60
C VAL A 286 -6.09 -6.86 2.64
N SER A 287 -5.31 -6.75 3.71
CA SER A 287 -5.10 -7.83 4.68
C SER A 287 -6.33 -8.18 5.52
N GLY A 288 -7.33 -7.30 5.60
CA GLY A 288 -8.58 -7.57 6.32
C GLY A 288 -9.58 -8.45 5.55
N GLN A 289 -9.32 -8.80 4.28
CA GLN A 289 -10.21 -9.64 3.47
C GLN A 289 -10.12 -11.11 3.92
N MET A 290 -11.05 -11.52 4.80
CA MET A 290 -10.91 -12.75 5.59
C MET A 290 -11.20 -14.08 4.87
N ALA A 291 -12.06 -14.11 3.86
CA ALA A 291 -12.44 -15.35 3.16
C ALA A 291 -11.23 -16.12 2.60
N GLU A 292 -10.12 -15.40 2.40
CA GLU A 292 -8.89 -15.90 1.79
C GLU A 292 -7.64 -15.32 2.46
N TRP A 293 -7.66 -14.98 3.77
CA TRP A 293 -6.55 -14.27 4.44
C TRP A 293 -5.17 -14.87 4.12
N GLY A 294 -5.02 -16.19 4.29
CA GLY A 294 -3.74 -16.87 4.04
C GLY A 294 -3.32 -16.89 2.57
N SER A 295 -4.25 -17.17 1.65
CA SER A 295 -3.97 -17.19 0.21
C SER A 295 -3.72 -15.79 -0.35
N ILE A 296 -4.47 -14.79 0.11
CA ILE A 296 -4.24 -13.37 -0.20
C ILE A 296 -2.84 -12.99 0.25
N LEU A 297 -2.49 -13.11 1.53
CA LEU A 297 -1.16 -12.69 1.99
C LEU A 297 -0.02 -13.45 1.31
N PHE A 298 -0.20 -14.74 1.02
CA PHE A 298 0.78 -15.50 0.24
C PHE A 298 0.95 -14.96 -1.19
N SER A 299 -0.15 -14.71 -1.91
CA SER A 299 -0.10 -14.13 -3.27
C SER A 299 0.55 -12.74 -3.29
N ARG A 300 0.35 -11.96 -2.21
CA ARG A 300 0.92 -10.62 -2.03
C ARG A 300 2.43 -10.61 -1.83
N ILE A 301 3.05 -11.74 -1.46
CA ILE A 301 4.51 -11.89 -1.51
C ILE A 301 5.00 -11.76 -2.96
N GLY A 302 4.27 -12.38 -3.91
CA GLY A 302 4.58 -12.31 -5.33
C GLY A 302 4.44 -10.91 -5.89
N THR A 303 3.35 -10.20 -5.59
CA THR A 303 3.17 -8.81 -6.02
C THR A 303 4.17 -7.88 -5.34
N GLY A 304 4.50 -8.10 -4.06
CA GLY A 304 5.54 -7.37 -3.35
C GLY A 304 6.92 -7.53 -4.00
N LEU A 305 7.29 -8.73 -4.44
CA LEU A 305 8.52 -8.97 -5.20
C LEU A 305 8.55 -8.17 -6.50
N LEU A 306 7.44 -8.15 -7.24
CA LEU A 306 7.30 -7.37 -8.46
C LEU A 306 7.53 -5.89 -8.16
N HIS A 307 6.76 -5.29 -7.24
CA HIS A 307 6.89 -3.86 -6.88
C HIS A 307 8.29 -3.46 -6.45
N ILE A 308 8.96 -4.28 -5.63
CA ILE A 308 10.33 -4.00 -5.17
C ILE A 308 11.30 -4.02 -6.35
N THR A 309 11.16 -5.02 -7.22
CA THR A 309 12.09 -5.22 -8.34
C THR A 309 11.88 -4.17 -9.43
N THR A 310 10.64 -3.92 -9.86
CA THR A 310 10.31 -2.93 -10.90
C THR A 310 10.65 -1.52 -10.43
N SER A 311 10.30 -1.16 -9.19
CA SER A 311 10.67 0.14 -8.62
C SER A 311 12.18 0.28 -8.45
N GLY A 312 12.90 -0.80 -8.13
CA GLY A 312 14.37 -0.83 -8.13
C GLY A 312 14.96 -0.55 -9.51
N LEU A 313 14.51 -1.28 -10.53
CA LEU A 313 14.97 -1.06 -11.91
C LEU A 313 14.64 0.36 -12.41
N MET A 314 13.45 0.86 -12.10
CA MET A 314 13.06 2.24 -12.43
C MET A 314 13.94 3.26 -11.70
N GLY A 315 14.25 3.04 -10.42
CA GLY A 315 15.15 3.90 -9.66
C GLY A 315 16.57 3.95 -10.25
N MET A 316 17.06 2.83 -10.76
CA MET A 316 18.33 2.78 -11.52
C MET A 316 18.23 3.57 -12.83
N ALA A 317 17.14 3.40 -13.58
CA ALA A 317 16.92 4.08 -14.85
C ALA A 317 16.84 5.61 -14.68
N ILE A 318 16.15 6.09 -13.65
CA ILE A 318 16.05 7.52 -13.33
C ILE A 318 17.41 8.15 -13.07
N TYR A 319 18.34 7.42 -12.44
CA TYR A 319 19.71 7.91 -12.24
C TYR A 319 20.49 8.03 -13.55
N LEU A 320 20.25 7.12 -14.50
CA LEU A 320 20.97 7.05 -15.77
C LEU A 320 20.45 8.04 -16.83
N ALA A 321 19.26 8.61 -16.62
CA ALA A 321 18.61 9.58 -17.51
C ALA A 321 19.08 11.01 -17.26
#